data_AF-A0AAU6V3E3-F1
#
_entry.id   AF-A0AAU6V3E3-F1
#
_cell.length_a   1.000
_cell.length_b   1.000
_cell.length_c   1.000
_cell.angle_alpha   90.00
_cell.angle_beta   90.00
_cell.angle_gamma   90.00
#
_symmetry.space_group_name_H-M   'P 1'
#
loop_
_entity.id
_entity.type
_entity.pdbx_description
1 polymer ?
#
loop_
_entity_poly.entity_id
_entity_poly.type
_entity_poly.pdbx_seq_one_letter_code
_entity_poly.pdbx_strand_id
1 'polypeptide(L)'
;MSVIHAIATQWQKAEFAERLAATLASYQSACGLSGGATSLTTLCNLVAAISYRPDDPVFRQARIDEGTLLAVFFDCFRLLFIKEVQQQSITQAEQQILHLAPKLAAEMSVEALSESQQLLRQQLLSISRQLESLYTQRRQLSRNMG
;
A
#
# COMPACT_ATOMS: atom_id res chain seq x y z
N MET A 1 -11.56 -17.81 19.25
CA MET A 1 -11.03 -16.43 19.27
C MET A 1 -11.49 -15.75 20.55
N SER A 2 -10.58 -15.29 21.40
CA SER A 2 -10.92 -14.55 22.63
C SER A 2 -10.83 -13.05 22.38
N VAL A 3 -11.67 -12.25 23.06
CA VAL A 3 -11.64 -10.77 23.03
C VAL A 3 -10.23 -10.24 23.35
N ILE A 4 -9.51 -10.90 24.26
CA ILE A 4 -8.13 -10.55 24.64
C ILE A 4 -7.20 -10.63 23.42
N HIS A 5 -7.35 -11.69 22.61
CA HIS A 5 -6.52 -11.86 21.42
C HIS A 5 -6.87 -10.81 20.36
N ALA A 6 -8.15 -10.52 20.15
CA ALA A 6 -8.58 -9.49 19.21
C ALA A 6 -8.00 -8.10 19.57
N ILE A 7 -8.07 -7.72 20.85
CA ILE A 7 -7.49 -6.46 21.34
C ILE A 7 -5.97 -6.43 21.11
N ALA A 8 -5.27 -7.51 21.45
CA ALA A 8 -3.82 -7.60 21.23
C ALA A 8 -3.46 -7.46 19.74
N THR A 9 -4.20 -8.09 18.83
CA THR A 9 -3.97 -7.95 17.38
C THR A 9 -4.26 -6.53 16.89
N GLN A 10 -5.30 -5.89 17.40
CA GLN A 10 -5.64 -4.51 17.02
C GLN A 10 -4.56 -3.53 17.50
N TRP A 11 -4.02 -3.75 18.70
CA TRP A 11 -2.91 -2.96 19.24
C TRP A 11 -1.66 -3.06 18.36
N GLN A 12 -1.27 -4.28 17.96
CA GLN A 12 -0.13 -4.49 17.06
C GLN A 12 -0.29 -3.77 15.72
N LYS A 13 -1.50 -3.80 15.13
CA LYS A 13 -1.80 -3.07 13.90
C LYS A 13 -1.69 -1.57 14.09
N ALA A 14 -2.20 -1.04 15.21
CA ALA A 14 -2.15 0.39 15.51
C ALA A 14 -0.71 0.89 15.69
N GLU A 15 0.12 0.18 16.46
CA GLU A 15 1.54 0.51 16.61
C GLU A 15 2.29 0.46 15.27
N PHE A 16 2.01 -0.55 14.45
CA PHE A 16 2.59 -0.64 13.12
C PHE A 16 2.14 0.51 12.21
N ALA A 17 0.86 0.87 12.25
CA ALA A 17 0.33 2.00 11.48
C ALA A 17 0.94 3.34 11.90
N GLU A 18 1.20 3.55 13.19
CA GLU A 18 1.87 4.74 13.70
C GLU A 18 3.31 4.84 13.17
N ARG A 19 4.08 3.74 13.28
CA ARG A 19 5.44 3.67 12.72
C ARG A 19 5.43 3.90 11.21
N LEU A 20 4.45 3.32 10.51
CA LEU A 20 4.29 3.51 9.07
C LEU A 20 4.01 4.96 8.70
N ALA A 21 3.16 5.66 9.47
CA ALA A 21 2.89 7.08 9.26
C ALA A 21 4.14 7.93 9.47
N ALA A 22 4.91 7.64 10.53
CA ALA A 22 6.17 8.33 10.80
C ALA A 22 7.20 8.12 9.66
N THR A 23 7.32 6.90 9.15
CA THR A 23 8.18 6.61 7.99
C THR A 23 7.68 7.31 6.73
N LEU A 24 6.39 7.28 6.43
CA LEU A 24 5.83 7.91 5.23
C LEU A 24 5.94 9.43 5.24
N ALA A 25 5.99 10.07 6.41
CA ALA A 25 6.17 11.52 6.52
C ALA A 25 7.49 12.01 5.91
N SER A 26 8.49 11.15 5.69
CA SER A 26 9.73 11.52 4.98
C SER A 26 9.63 11.39 3.45
N TYR A 27 8.57 10.80 2.91
CA TYR A 27 8.40 10.60 1.47
C TYR A 27 7.54 11.69 0.85
N GLN A 28 8.07 12.35 -0.18
CA GLN A 28 7.38 13.44 -0.87
C GLN A 28 6.06 12.96 -1.49
N SER A 29 6.05 11.76 -2.05
CA SER A 29 4.84 11.13 -2.61
C SER A 29 3.71 10.94 -1.61
N ALA A 30 4.02 10.68 -0.34
CA ALA A 30 3.02 10.52 0.71
C ALA A 30 2.48 11.88 1.18
N CYS A 31 3.38 12.86 1.40
CA CYS A 31 3.00 14.22 1.81
C CYS A 31 2.10 14.93 0.79
N GLY A 32 2.28 14.66 -0.52
CA GLY A 32 1.43 15.20 -1.58
C GLY A 32 0.00 14.65 -1.62
N LEU A 33 -0.27 13.50 -0.97
CA LEU A 33 -1.58 12.86 -0.97
C LEU A 33 -2.43 13.19 0.27
N SER A 34 -1.81 13.63 1.35
CA SER A 34 -2.45 13.84 2.66
C SER A 34 -3.26 15.14 2.80
N GLY A 35 -3.46 15.91 1.73
CA GLY A 35 -4.17 17.21 1.76
C GLY A 35 -5.68 17.16 1.50
N GLY A 36 -6.24 15.98 1.23
CA GLY A 36 -7.64 15.81 0.80
C GLY A 36 -8.54 15.06 1.80
N ALA A 37 -9.44 14.21 1.28
CA ALA A 37 -10.47 13.54 2.07
C ALA A 37 -9.99 12.30 2.87
N THR A 38 -8.73 11.87 2.71
CA THR A 38 -8.18 10.73 3.44
C THR A 38 -6.85 11.12 4.08
N SER A 39 -6.79 11.00 5.40
CA SER A 39 -5.58 11.32 6.17
C SER A 39 -4.51 10.24 6.00
N LEU A 40 -3.24 10.61 6.18
CA LEU A 40 -2.13 9.65 6.23
C LEU A 40 -2.37 8.57 7.30
N THR A 41 -2.94 8.95 8.44
CA THR A 41 -3.31 8.04 9.52
C THR A 41 -4.33 7.00 9.07
N THR A 42 -5.40 7.41 8.37
CA THR A 42 -6.40 6.48 7.83
C THR A 42 -5.76 5.50 6.84
N LEU A 43 -4.90 6.00 5.97
CA LEU A 43 -4.17 5.19 4.99
C LEU A 43 -3.27 4.16 5.68
N CYS A 44 -2.49 4.57 6.67
CA CYS A 44 -1.56 3.68 7.39
C CYS A 44 -2.30 2.61 8.19
N ASN A 45 -3.43 2.96 8.81
CA ASN A 45 -4.28 1.99 9.49
C ASN A 45 -4.84 0.94 8.52
N LEU A 46 -5.26 1.37 7.33
CA LEU A 46 -5.76 0.47 6.30
C LEU A 46 -4.66 -0.45 5.77
N VAL A 47 -3.48 0.09 5.48
CA VAL A 47 -2.31 -0.70 5.06
C VAL A 47 -1.97 -1.73 6.13
N ALA A 48 -1.85 -1.32 7.39
CA ALA A 48 -1.59 -2.22 8.52
C ALA A 48 -2.65 -3.32 8.64
N ALA A 49 -3.93 -3.01 8.39
CA ALA A 49 -5.00 -3.98 8.45
C ALA A 49 -4.95 -5.00 7.31
N ILE A 50 -4.64 -4.55 6.08
CA ILE A 50 -4.57 -5.40 4.88
C ILE A 50 -3.32 -6.30 4.91
N SER A 51 -2.17 -5.76 5.29
CA SER A 51 -0.89 -6.50 5.29
C SER A 51 -0.68 -7.38 6.52
N TYR A 52 -1.55 -7.27 7.54
CA TYR A 52 -1.37 -8.01 8.79
C TYR A 52 -1.39 -9.52 8.58
N ARG A 53 -0.33 -10.16 9.08
CA ARG A 53 -0.21 -11.61 9.18
C ARG A 53 0.11 -11.95 10.64
N PRO A 54 -0.61 -12.90 11.25
CA PRO A 54 -0.25 -13.39 12.58
C PRO A 54 1.21 -13.82 12.62
N ASP A 55 1.91 -13.46 13.69
CA ASP A 55 3.31 -13.79 13.94
C ASP A 55 4.34 -13.26 12.94
N ASP A 56 3.95 -12.32 12.07
CA ASP A 56 4.88 -11.63 11.19
C ASP A 56 5.79 -10.70 12.01
N PRO A 57 7.12 -10.90 11.99
CA PRO A 57 8.05 -10.10 12.77
C PRO A 57 8.05 -8.63 12.38
N VAL A 58 7.65 -8.28 11.16
CA VAL A 58 7.56 -6.89 10.68
C VAL A 58 6.70 -6.03 11.60
N PHE A 59 5.62 -6.59 12.15
CA PHE A 59 4.70 -5.87 13.05
C PHE A 59 5.29 -5.65 14.46
N ARG A 60 6.43 -6.24 14.77
CA ARG A 60 7.16 -6.07 16.04
C ARG A 60 8.48 -5.32 15.89
N GLN A 61 8.90 -5.03 14.65
CA GLN A 61 10.12 -4.28 14.40
C GLN A 61 9.99 -2.83 14.88
N ALA A 62 11.08 -2.29 15.43
CA ALA A 62 11.12 -0.93 15.93
C ALA A 62 11.15 0.13 14.80
N ARG A 63 11.67 -0.24 13.63
CA ARG A 63 11.82 0.65 12.47
C ARG A 63 11.35 -0.06 11.21
N ILE A 64 10.82 0.72 10.28
CA ILE A 64 10.42 0.26 8.95
C ILE A 64 11.48 0.77 7.98
N ASP A 65 12.26 -0.15 7.41
CA ASP A 65 13.19 0.14 6.32
C ASP A 65 12.49 0.14 4.95
N GLU A 66 13.21 0.55 3.90
CA GLU A 66 12.64 0.62 2.54
C GLU A 66 12.12 -0.73 2.05
N GLY A 67 12.84 -1.81 2.37
CA GLY A 67 12.48 -3.17 1.99
C GLY A 67 11.16 -3.61 2.61
N THR A 68 10.97 -3.33 3.90
CA THR A 68 9.73 -3.61 4.63
C THR A 68 8.58 -2.75 4.13
N LEU A 69 8.84 -1.46 3.91
CA LEU A 69 7.86 -0.52 3.34
C LEU A 69 7.37 -1.01 1.97
N LEU A 70 8.31 -1.39 1.10
CA LEU A 70 8.02 -1.93 -0.23
C LEU A 70 7.18 -3.21 -0.14
N ALA A 71 7.57 -4.17 0.71
CA ALA A 71 6.87 -5.44 0.84
C ALA A 71 5.41 -5.26 1.31
N VAL A 72 5.21 -4.41 2.32
CA VAL A 72 3.87 -4.13 2.87
C VAL A 72 2.97 -3.43 1.85
N PHE A 73 3.49 -2.43 1.13
CA PHE A 73 2.73 -1.78 0.07
C PHE A 73 2.49 -2.70 -1.14
N PHE A 74 3.44 -3.56 -1.48
CA PHE A 74 3.26 -4.55 -2.54
C PHE A 74 2.15 -5.55 -2.22
N ASP A 75 2.10 -6.07 -0.99
CA ASP A 75 1.04 -6.96 -0.53
C ASP A 75 -0.34 -6.31 -0.65
N CYS A 76 -0.46 -5.07 -0.18
CA CYS A 76 -1.71 -4.32 -0.30
C CYS A 76 -2.07 -4.08 -1.77
N PHE A 77 -1.11 -3.62 -2.57
CA PHE A 77 -1.30 -3.34 -3.98
C PHE A 77 -1.78 -4.58 -4.74
N ARG A 78 -1.17 -5.76 -4.51
CA ARG A 78 -1.54 -7.01 -5.17
C ARG A 78 -2.97 -7.41 -4.87
N LEU A 79 -3.40 -7.32 -3.61
CA LEU A 79 -4.77 -7.64 -3.21
C LEU A 79 -5.79 -6.67 -3.83
N LEU A 80 -5.49 -5.36 -3.76
CA LEU A 80 -6.37 -4.33 -4.30
C LEU A 80 -6.43 -4.37 -5.84
N PHE A 81 -5.33 -4.72 -6.50
CA PHE A 81 -5.30 -4.93 -7.95
C PHE A 81 -6.25 -6.06 -8.35
N ILE A 82 -6.22 -7.20 -7.65
CA ILE A 82 -7.15 -8.31 -7.92
C ILE A 82 -8.60 -7.83 -7.75
N LYS A 83 -8.89 -7.13 -6.65
CA LYS A 83 -10.22 -6.57 -6.36
C LYS A 83 -10.71 -5.61 -7.46
N GLU A 84 -9.84 -4.73 -7.96
CA GLU A 84 -10.13 -3.76 -9.03
C GLU A 84 -10.32 -4.43 -10.40
N VAL A 85 -9.52 -5.45 -10.73
CA VAL A 85 -9.67 -6.24 -11.97
C VAL A 85 -10.99 -7.01 -11.97
N GLN A 86 -11.41 -7.52 -10.81
CA GLN A 86 -12.71 -8.16 -10.60
C GLN A 86 -13.90 -7.19 -10.63
N GLN A 87 -13.68 -5.89 -10.90
CA GLN A 87 -14.69 -4.84 -10.94
C GLN A 87 -15.48 -4.68 -9.64
N GLN A 88 -14.86 -5.04 -8.50
CA GLN A 88 -15.43 -4.77 -7.20
C GLN A 88 -15.18 -3.31 -6.82
N SER A 89 -16.05 -2.75 -5.97
CA SER A 89 -15.90 -1.37 -5.52
C SER A 89 -14.61 -1.20 -4.69
N ILE A 90 -13.68 -0.38 -5.19
CA ILE A 90 -12.52 0.09 -4.44
C ILE A 90 -12.89 1.40 -3.75
N THR A 91 -12.62 1.48 -2.45
CA THR A 91 -12.83 2.70 -1.65
C THR A 91 -11.79 3.77 -1.97
N GLN A 92 -12.04 5.02 -1.57
CA GLN A 92 -11.07 6.10 -1.79
C GLN A 92 -9.69 5.81 -1.18
N ALA A 93 -9.65 5.31 0.06
CA ALA A 93 -8.40 4.97 0.73
C ALA A 93 -7.65 3.83 0.03
N GLU A 94 -8.37 2.82 -0.47
CA GLU A 94 -7.77 1.74 -1.25
C GLU A 94 -7.25 2.25 -2.62
N GLN A 95 -7.97 3.14 -3.30
CA GLN A 95 -7.47 3.78 -4.53
C GLN A 95 -6.18 4.56 -4.25
N GLN A 96 -6.09 5.25 -3.10
CA GLN A 96 -4.87 5.94 -2.72
C GLN A 96 -3.70 4.97 -2.50
N ILE A 97 -3.93 3.78 -1.92
CA ILE A 97 -2.88 2.75 -1.81
C ILE A 97 -2.40 2.33 -3.21
N LEU A 98 -3.34 2.08 -4.14
CA LEU A 98 -3.01 1.72 -5.53
C LEU A 98 -2.17 2.80 -6.23
N HIS A 99 -2.41 4.08 -5.94
CA HIS A 99 -1.64 5.19 -6.51
C HIS A 99 -0.32 5.49 -5.78
N LEU A 100 -0.27 5.32 -4.45
CA LEU A 100 0.90 5.65 -3.65
C LEU A 100 1.99 4.57 -3.76
N ALA A 101 1.62 3.30 -3.74
CA ALA A 101 2.56 2.18 -3.80
C ALA A 101 3.60 2.30 -4.94
N PRO A 102 3.21 2.55 -6.22
CA PRO A 102 4.19 2.70 -7.30
C PRO A 102 5.04 3.96 -7.19
N LYS A 103 4.53 5.03 -6.59
CA LYS A 103 5.30 6.25 -6.39
C LYS A 103 6.37 6.08 -5.30
N LEU A 104 6.02 5.45 -4.18
CA LEU A 104 6.99 5.08 -3.14
C LEU A 104 8.08 4.18 -3.72
N ALA A 105 7.68 3.14 -4.44
CA ALA A 105 8.61 2.24 -5.11
C ALA A 105 9.54 3.01 -6.06
N ALA A 106 9.04 3.99 -6.81
CA ALA A 106 9.86 4.81 -7.70
C ALA A 106 10.86 5.71 -6.97
N GLU A 107 10.51 6.24 -5.78
CA GLU A 107 11.36 7.10 -4.94
C GLU A 107 12.48 6.32 -4.21
N MET A 108 12.28 5.03 -3.93
CA MET A 108 13.28 4.19 -3.26
C MET A 108 14.57 4.01 -4.09
N SER A 109 15.71 4.05 -3.40
CA SER A 109 17.03 3.80 -3.99
C SER A 109 17.20 2.30 -4.26
N VAL A 110 17.70 1.96 -5.44
CA VAL A 110 17.93 0.55 -5.81
C VAL A 110 19.04 -0.06 -4.95
N GLU A 111 20.03 0.75 -4.58
CA GLU A 111 21.17 0.40 -3.74
C GLU A 111 20.77 0.10 -2.29
N ALA A 112 19.64 0.66 -1.82
CA ALA A 112 19.08 0.40 -0.50
C ALA A 112 18.30 -0.92 -0.41
N LEU A 113 18.08 -1.60 -1.54
CA LEU A 113 17.26 -2.81 -1.65
C LEU A 113 18.12 -4.04 -1.98
N SER A 114 17.78 -5.17 -1.36
CA SER A 114 18.32 -6.48 -1.76
C SER A 114 17.87 -6.86 -3.18
N GLU A 115 18.54 -7.80 -3.83
CA GLU A 115 18.15 -8.29 -5.17
C GLU A 115 16.68 -8.75 -5.24
N SER A 116 16.20 -9.46 -4.21
CA SER A 116 14.81 -9.90 -4.13
C SER A 116 13.83 -8.73 -3.99
N GLN A 117 14.20 -7.69 -3.25
CA GLN A 117 13.40 -6.48 -3.10
C GLN A 117 13.40 -5.63 -4.38
N GLN A 118 14.53 -5.59 -5.10
CA GLN A 118 14.61 -4.94 -6.41
C GLN A 118 13.68 -5.61 -7.41
N LEU A 119 13.59 -6.95 -7.41
CA LEU A 119 12.63 -7.68 -8.23
C LEU A 119 11.18 -7.34 -7.86
N LEU A 120 10.84 -7.31 -6.56
CA LEU A 120 9.51 -6.90 -6.09
C LEU A 120 9.17 -5.47 -6.53
N ARG A 121 10.11 -4.54 -6.42
CA ARG A 121 9.98 -3.16 -6.90
C ARG A 121 9.67 -3.13 -8.39
N GLN A 122 10.43 -3.86 -9.21
CA GLN A 122 10.20 -3.93 -10.65
C GLN A 122 8.83 -4.53 -10.99
N GLN A 123 8.41 -5.58 -10.29
CA GLN A 123 7.09 -6.19 -10.45
C GLN A 123 5.97 -5.19 -10.12
N LEU A 124 6.09 -4.48 -9.00
CA LEU A 124 5.13 -3.46 -8.58
C LEU A 124 4.95 -2.39 -9.66
N LEU A 125 6.07 -1.83 -10.15
CA LEU A 125 6.05 -0.81 -11.19
C LEU A 125 5.54 -1.34 -12.55
N SER A 126 5.74 -2.62 -12.84
CA SER A 126 5.20 -3.24 -14.06
C SER A 126 3.68 -3.41 -13.98
N ILE A 127 3.17 -3.97 -12.89
CA ILE A 127 1.74 -4.19 -12.68
C ILE A 127 0.99 -2.86 -12.61
N SER A 128 1.58 -1.81 -12.01
CA SER A 128 0.96 -0.48 -11.96
C SER A 128 0.72 0.11 -13.35
N ARG A 129 1.66 -0.07 -14.30
CA ARG A 129 1.47 0.36 -15.70
C ARG A 129 0.34 -0.42 -16.37
N GLN A 130 0.21 -1.72 -16.09
CA GLN A 130 -0.90 -2.53 -16.60
C GLN A 130 -2.23 -2.01 -16.06
N LEU A 131 -2.31 -1.69 -14.76
CA LEU A 131 -3.50 -1.10 -14.16
C LEU A 131 -3.87 0.25 -14.79
N GLU A 132 -2.90 1.13 -15.06
CA GLU A 132 -3.13 2.41 -15.73
C GLU A 132 -3.67 2.25 -17.16
N SER A 133 -3.15 1.26 -17.90
CA SER A 133 -3.65 0.93 -19.24
C SER A 133 -5.11 0.48 -19.21
N LEU A 134 -5.48 -0.35 -18.24
CA LEU A 134 -6.83 -0.81 -18.00
C LEU A 134 -7.77 0.36 -17.65
N TYR A 135 -7.35 1.28 -16.79
CA TYR A 135 -8.12 2.50 -16.50
C TYR A 135 -8.32 3.39 -17.72
N THR A 136 -7.31 3.46 -18.59
CA THR A 136 -7.42 4.23 -19.85
C THR A 136 -8.39 3.57 -20.82
N GLN A 137 -8.33 2.25 -20.96
CA GLN A 137 -9.26 1.49 -21.80
C GLN A 137 -10.71 1.61 -21.31
N ARG A 138 -10.97 1.47 -20.01
CA ARG A 138 -12.32 1.63 -19.43
C ARG A 138 -12.88 3.03 -19.69
N ARG A 139 -12.06 4.08 -19.54
CA ARG A 139 -12.45 5.47 -19.84
C ARG A 139 -12.75 5.70 -21.32
N GLN A 140 -12.04 5.04 -22.23
CA GLN A 140 -12.34 5.13 -23.67
C GLN A 140 -13.66 4.43 -24.01
N LEU A 141 -13.91 3.25 -23.47
CA LEU A 141 -15.16 2.52 -23.68
C LEU A 141 -16.38 3.28 -23.15
N SER A 142 -16.27 3.90 -21.96
CA SER A 142 -17.37 4.69 -21.41
C SER A 142 -17.67 5.96 -22.21
N ARG A 143 -16.65 6.56 -22.87
CA ARG A 143 -16.81 7.74 -23.71
C ARG A 143 -17.42 7.44 -25.07
N ASN A 144 -17.24 6.22 -25.58
CA ASN A 144 -17.81 5.78 -26.86
C ASN A 144 -19.25 5.26 -26.73
N MET A 145 -19.79 5.19 -25.51
CA MET A 145 -21.18 4.78 -25.22
C MET A 145 -22.09 5.94 -24.77
N GLY A 146 -21.63 7.18 -24.88
CA GLY A 146 -22.45 8.40 -24.77
C GLY A 146 -22.51 9.10 -26.11
#